data_AF-C3Z3K7-F1
#
_entry.id   AF-C3Z3K7-F1
#
_cell.length_a   1.000
_cell.length_b   1.000
_cell.length_c   1.000
_cell.angle_alpha   90.00
_cell.angle_beta   90.00
_cell.angle_gamma   90.00
#
_symmetry.space_group_name_H-M   'P 1'
#
loop_
_entity.id
_entity.type
_entity.pdbx_description
1 polymer ?
#
loop_
_entity_poly.entity_id
_entity_poly.type
_entity_poly.pdbx_seq_one_letter_code
_entity_poly.pdbx_strand_id
1 'polypeptide(L)' 'DGNWSLWSTWSVCSVPCGGGAQYRHRSCDNPAPANGGRACAGLDQESQSC' A
#
# COMPACT_ATOMS: atom_id res chain seq x y z
N ASP A 1 -13.90 2.46 -12.82
CA ASP A 1 -13.33 2.52 -11.45
C ASP A 1 -11.90 2.02 -11.48
N GLY A 2 -11.02 2.61 -10.68
CA GLY A 2 -9.64 2.18 -10.54
C GLY A 2 -9.53 0.95 -9.63
N ASN A 3 -8.47 0.18 -9.82
CA ASN A 3 -8.16 -0.96 -8.97
C ASN A 3 -6.72 -0.88 -8.45
N TRP A 4 -6.54 -1.42 -7.25
CA TRP A 4 -5.24 -1.49 -6.60
C TRP A 4 -4.31 -2.43 -7.38
N SER A 5 -3.07 -2.00 -7.58
CA SER A 5 -1.97 -2.91 -7.89
C SER A 5 -1.63 -3.78 -6.68
N LEU A 6 -0.79 -4.77 -6.93
CA LEU A 6 -0.23 -5.59 -5.86
C LEU A 6 0.52 -4.71 -4.88
N TRP A 7 0.43 -5.06 -3.60
CA TRP A 7 1.25 -4.45 -2.58
C TRP A 7 2.74 -4.63 -2.90
N SER A 8 3.52 -3.59 -2.62
CA SER A 8 4.98 -3.68 -2.59
C SER A 8 5.41 -4.68 -1.53
N THR A 9 6.68 -5.09 -1.61
CA THR A 9 7.33 -5.76 -0.49
C THR A 9 7.32 -4.85 0.72
N TRP A 10 7.28 -5.46 1.91
CA TRP A 10 7.47 -4.72 3.15
C TRP A 10 8.85 -4.06 3.17
N SER A 11 8.91 -2.85 3.71
CA SER A 11 10.16 -2.16 4.01
C SER A 11 10.95 -2.96 5.04
N VAL A 12 12.23 -2.65 5.17
CA VAL A 12 13.02 -3.11 6.32
C VAL A 12 12.34 -2.63 7.61
N CYS A 13 12.39 -3.46 8.65
CA CYS A 13 11.90 -3.09 9.96
C CYS A 13 12.64 -1.85 10.46
N SER A 14 11.92 -0.85 10.98
CA SER A 14 12.51 0.38 11.50
C SER A 14 13.51 0.12 12.63
N VAL A 15 13.30 -0.96 13.39
CA VAL A 15 14.18 -1.40 14.47
C VAL A 15 14.28 -2.91 14.42
N PRO A 16 15.49 -3.51 14.47
CA PRO A 16 15.66 -4.96 14.36
C PRO A 16 15.07 -5.76 15.54
N CYS A 17 14.82 -5.11 16.68
CA CYS A 17 14.14 -5.69 17.83
C CYS A 17 13.51 -4.60 18.69
N GLY A 18 12.53 -4.98 19.53
CA GLY A 18 11.96 -4.08 20.54
C GLY A 18 10.74 -3.26 20.09
N GLY A 19 10.03 -3.69 19.05
CA GLY A 19 8.79 -3.04 18.59
C GLY A 19 9.00 -2.10 17.42
N GLY A 20 9.65 -2.59 16.36
CA GLY A 20 9.75 -1.86 15.11
C GLY A 20 8.47 -1.93 14.29
N ALA A 21 8.47 -1.18 13.20
CA ALA A 21 7.41 -1.22 12.22
C ALA A 21 8.00 -1.32 10.82
N GLN A 22 7.28 -2.03 9.97
CA GLN A 22 7.53 -2.10 8.54
C GLN A 22 6.31 -1.58 7.79
N TYR A 23 6.56 -1.04 6.61
CA TYR A 23 5.56 -0.36 5.80
C TYR A 23 5.53 -0.97 4.41
N ARG A 24 4.36 -1.01 3.78
CA ARG A 24 4.22 -1.35 2.36
C ARG A 24 3.24 -0.42 1.69
N HIS A 25 3.37 -0.29 0.38
CA HIS A 25 2.59 0.63 -0.43
C HIS A 25 1.94 -0.09 -1.62
N ARG A 26 0.86 0.46 -2.15
CA ARG A 26 0.22 0.02 -3.40
C ARG A 26 -0.29 1.23 -4.17
N SER A 27 -0.42 1.09 -5.47
CA SER A 27 -0.88 2.17 -6.35
C SER A 27 -2.26 1.87 -6.91
N CYS A 28 -3.08 2.89 -7.14
CA CYS A 28 -4.39 2.73 -7.78
C CYS A 28 -4.26 2.84 -9.30
N ASP A 29 -3.53 1.89 -9.90
CA ASP A 29 -3.10 1.96 -11.29
C ASP A 29 -3.34 0.66 -12.09
N ASN A 30 -4.00 -0.34 -11.51
CA ASN A 30 -4.16 -1.65 -12.13
C ASN A 30 -5.62 -2.14 -12.29
N PRO A 31 -6.46 -1.48 -13.11
CA PRO A 31 -6.18 -0.29 -13.93
C PRO A 31 -6.38 1.02 -13.17
N ALA A 32 -5.79 2.10 -13.68
CA ALA A 32 -6.04 3.45 -13.18
C ALA A 32 -7.50 3.88 -13.42
N PRO A 33 -8.11 4.72 -12.54
CA PRO A 33 -9.42 5.29 -12.79
C PRO A 33 -9.39 6.17 -14.05
N ALA A 34 -10.33 5.92 -14.96
CA ALA A 34 -10.49 6.70 -16.20
C ALA A 34 -11.98 6.98 -16.46
N ASN A 35 -12.27 7.98 -17.30
CA ASN A 35 -13.63 8.34 -17.76
C ASN A 35 -14.62 8.58 -16.61
N GLY A 36 -14.20 9.28 -15.55
CA GLY A 36 -15.04 9.51 -14.36
C GLY A 36 -15.14 8.29 -13.42
N GLY A 37 -14.32 7.26 -13.63
CA GLY A 37 -14.21 6.12 -12.72
C GLY A 37 -13.75 6.52 -11.32
N ARG A 38 -14.25 5.81 -10.31
CA ARG A 38 -13.95 6.05 -8.90
C ARG A 38 -12.50 5.70 -8.57
N ALA A 39 -11.89 6.47 -7.67
CA ALA A 39 -10.61 6.12 -7.06
C ALA A 39 -10.75 4.83 -6.24
N CYS A 40 -9.62 4.15 -6.02
CA CYS A 40 -9.58 2.94 -5.22
C CYS A 40 -9.96 3.25 -3.76
N ALA A 41 -10.81 2.41 -3.17
CA ALA A 41 -11.20 2.56 -1.78
C ALA A 41 -10.13 1.98 -0.83
N GLY A 42 -9.84 2.70 0.25
CA GLY A 42 -8.87 2.32 1.27
C GLY A 42 -7.55 3.09 1.19
N LEU A 43 -6.61 2.74 2.06
CA LEU A 43 -5.29 3.37 2.13
C LEU A 43 -4.34 2.78 1.09
N ASP A 44 -3.46 3.61 0.55
CA ASP A 44 -2.34 3.23 -0.33
C ASP A 44 -1.12 2.74 0.47
N GLN A 45 -1.11 2.96 1.79
CA GLN A 45 -0.05 2.54 2.71
C GLN A 45 -0.62 1.64 3.82
N GLU A 46 0.14 0.61 4.17
CA GLU A 46 -0.11 -0.23 5.34
C GLU A 46 1.13 -0.29 6.24
N SER A 47 0.91 -0.39 7.55
CA SER A 47 1.95 -0.55 8.56
C SER A 47 1.66 -1.78 9.43
N GLN A 48 2.71 -2.55 9.76
CA GLN A 48 2.60 -3.63 10.74
C GLN A 48 3.84 -3.69 11.63
N SER A 49 3.68 -4.27 12.82
CA SER A 49 4.79 -4.52 13.73
C SER A 49 5.76 -5.56 13.16
N CYS A 50 7.03 -5.32 13.45
CA CYS A 50 8.15 -6.24 13.33
C CYS A 50 9.07 -6.03 14.55
#